data_AF-A0AB37T6A9-F1
#
_entry.id   AF-A0AB37T6A9-F1
#
_cell.length_a   1.000
_cell.length_b   1.000
_cell.length_c   1.000
_cell.angle_alpha   90.00
_cell.angle_beta   90.00
_cell.angle_gamma   90.00
#
_symmetry.space_group_name_H-M   'P 1'
#
loop_
_entity.id
_entity.type
_entity.pdbx_description
1 polymer ?
#
loop_
_entity_poly.entity_id
_entity_poly.type
_entity_poly.pdbx_seq_one_letter_code
_entity_poly.pdbx_strand_id
1 'polypeptide(L)' 'MAGTDPRPYLTEATYPCGRDELLRAAAAAGAGDDVLGPLGALPARDYADEERVWEAVRACDGAPIHDTAKEAP' A
#
# COMPACT_ATOMS: atom_id res chain seq x y z
N MET A 1 -3.13 -8.30 13.35
CA MET A 1 -3.14 -6.86 13.69
C MET A 1 -3.70 -6.15 12.48
N ALA A 2 -4.64 -5.22 12.62
CA ALA A 2 -4.96 -4.35 11.51
C ALA A 2 -3.70 -3.54 11.19
N GLY A 3 -3.22 -3.58 9.94
CA GLY A 3 -2.03 -2.84 9.52
C GLY A 3 -2.09 -1.36 9.93
N THR A 4 -0.91 -0.75 10.09
CA THR A 4 -0.78 0.69 10.41
C THR A 4 -1.47 1.53 9.35
N ASP A 5 -2.26 2.53 9.78
CA ASP A 5 -2.94 3.45 8.87
C ASP A 5 -1.89 4.30 8.10
N PRO A 6 -1.82 4.22 6.75
CA PRO A 6 -0.85 4.95 5.96
C PRO A 6 -1.24 6.43 5.78
N ARG A 7 -2.52 6.80 5.95
CA ARG A 7 -3.05 8.13 5.61
C ARG A 7 -2.31 9.29 6.29
N PRO A 8 -1.92 9.22 7.58
CA PRO A 8 -1.15 10.27 8.23
C PRO A 8 0.23 10.55 7.61
N TYR A 9 0.78 9.61 6.83
CA TYR A 9 2.09 9.73 6.16
C TYR A 9 1.96 10.18 4.70
N LEU A 10 0.74 10.33 4.18
CA LEU A 10 0.46 10.66 2.78
C LEU A 10 0.02 12.12 2.60
N THR A 11 0.24 12.99 3.58
CA THR A 11 -0.18 14.40 3.54
C THR A 11 0.48 15.19 2.41
N GLU A 12 1.68 14.78 2.00
CA GLU A 12 2.44 15.41 0.90
C GLU A 12 2.10 14.81 -0.48
N ALA A 13 1.32 13.72 -0.54
CA ALA A 13 0.96 13.09 -1.80
C ALA A 13 -0.08 13.94 -2.54
N THR A 14 0.15 14.19 -3.84
CA THR A 14 -0.79 14.92 -4.69
C THR A 14 -1.66 13.96 -5.48
N TYR A 15 -2.94 13.85 -5.13
CA TYR A 15 -3.88 12.96 -5.81
C TYR A 15 -4.46 13.56 -7.10
N PRO A 16 -4.78 12.73 -8.12
CA PRO A 16 -4.56 11.29 -8.17
C PRO A 16 -3.07 10.93 -8.33
N CYS A 17 -2.62 9.88 -7.64
CA CYS A 17 -1.23 9.44 -7.70
C CYS A 17 -1.06 7.92 -7.72
N GLY A 18 0.06 7.46 -8.29
CA GLY A 18 0.44 6.06 -8.31
C GLY A 18 1.16 5.60 -7.05
N ARG A 19 1.40 4.29 -6.94
CA ARG A 19 2.11 3.66 -5.82
C ARG A 19 3.46 4.29 -5.51
N ASP A 20 4.25 4.64 -6.52
CA ASP A 20 5.60 5.19 -6.30
C ASP A 20 5.56 6.55 -5.58
N GLU A 21 4.57 7.39 -5.87
CA GLU A 21 4.36 8.66 -5.18
C GLU A 21 3.90 8.43 -3.73
N LEU A 22 3.03 7.44 -3.49
CA LEU A 22 2.62 7.06 -2.14
C LEU A 22 3.82 6.59 -1.30
N LEU A 23 4.68 5.74 -1.86
CA LEU A 23 5.90 5.28 -1.21
C LEU A 23 6.86 6.43 -0.93
N ARG A 24 7.00 7.36 -1.88
CA ARG A 24 7.83 8.55 -1.73
C ARG A 24 7.31 9.46 -0.63
N ALA A 25 6.01 9.77 -0.62
CA ALA A 25 5.38 10.61 0.39
C ALA A 25 5.51 9.98 1.79
N ALA A 26 5.19 8.69 1.91
CA ALA A 26 5.31 7.96 3.17
C ALA A 26 6.76 7.92 3.68
N ALA A 27 7.73 7.65 2.81
CA ALA A 27 9.15 7.66 3.18
C ALA A 27 9.62 9.07 3.59
N ALA A 28 9.18 10.12 2.89
CA ALA A 28 9.49 11.51 3.25
C ALA A 28 8.89 11.91 4.60
N ALA A 29 7.71 11.38 4.94
CA ALA A 29 7.08 11.53 6.25
C ALA A 29 7.70 10.66 7.36
N GLY A 30 8.70 9.82 7.03
CA GLY A 30 9.38 8.95 8.00
C GLY A 30 8.60 7.68 8.36
N ALA A 31 7.74 7.19 7.46
CA ALA A 31 7.01 5.94 7.65
C ALA A 31 7.98 4.74 7.69
N GLY A 32 7.72 3.80 8.59
CA GLY A 32 8.46 2.55 8.71
C GLY A 32 7.95 1.44 7.77
N ASP A 33 8.60 0.27 7.82
CA ASP A 33 8.25 -0.90 7.01
C ASP A 33 6.80 -1.38 7.22
N ASP A 34 6.22 -1.14 8.39
CA ASP A 34 4.82 -1.44 8.70
C ASP A 34 3.82 -0.68 7.82
N VAL A 35 4.26 0.45 7.22
CA VAL A 35 3.48 1.27 6.29
C VAL A 35 4.00 1.10 4.86
N LEU A 36 5.32 1.14 4.67
CA LEU A 36 5.95 1.04 3.35
C LEU A 36 5.74 -0.34 2.71
N GLY A 37 5.75 -1.42 3.51
CA GLY A 37 5.52 -2.79 3.04
C GLY A 37 4.13 -2.95 2.38
N PRO A 38 3.04 -2.67 3.12
CA PRO A 38 1.69 -2.71 2.56
C PRO A 38 1.49 -1.76 1.37
N LEU A 39 2.03 -0.53 1.42
CA LEU A 39 1.99 0.40 0.28
C LEU A 39 2.74 -0.17 -0.95
N GLY A 40 3.87 -0.83 -0.74
CA GLY A 40 4.65 -1.46 -1.81
C GLY A 40 3.95 -2.65 -2.47
N ALA A 41 3.12 -3.37 -1.71
CA ALA A 41 2.31 -4.48 -2.20
C ALA A 41 1.08 -4.04 -3.01
N LEU A 42 0.74 -2.75 -3.00
CA LEU A 42 -0.40 -2.24 -3.74
C LEU A 42 -0.24 -2.43 -5.26
N PRO A 43 -1.35 -2.65 -6.00
CA PRO A 43 -1.31 -2.70 -7.44
C PRO A 43 -0.87 -1.34 -8.02
N ALA A 44 -0.13 -1.40 -9.14
CA ALA A 44 0.31 -0.22 -9.88
C ALA A 44 -0.89 0.39 -10.63
N ARG A 45 -1.62 1.27 -9.95
CA ARG A 45 -2.73 2.06 -10.46
C ARG A 45 -2.72 3.43 -9.80
N ASP A 46 -3.47 4.37 -10.37
CA ASP A 46 -3.71 5.65 -9.75
C ASP A 46 -4.79 5.55 -8.67
N TYR A 47 -4.48 6.09 -7.50
CA TYR A 47 -5.39 6.24 -6.37
C TYR A 47 -5.94 7.66 -6.38
N ALA A 48 -7.25 7.80 -6.23
CA ALA A 48 -7.93 9.10 -6.30
C ALA A 48 -7.79 9.93 -5.02
N ASP A 49 -7.55 9.26 -3.88
CA ASP A 49 -7.51 9.85 -2.55
C ASP A 49 -6.93 8.85 -1.54
N GLU A 50 -6.62 9.34 -0.34
CA GLU A 50 -6.07 8.57 0.78
C GLU A 50 -7.02 7.46 1.29
N GLU A 51 -8.33 7.62 1.10
CA GLU A 51 -9.35 6.65 1.49
C GLU A 51 -9.27 5.41 0.59
N ARG A 52 -9.13 5.62 -0.73
CA ARG A 52 -8.89 4.55 -1.72
C ARG A 52 -7.59 3.81 -1.47
N VAL A 53 -6.56 4.50 -0.99
CA VAL A 53 -5.30 3.87 -0.57
C VAL A 53 -5.55 2.98 0.64
N TRP A 54 -6.24 3.48 1.66
CA TRP A 54 -6.54 2.71 2.87
C TRP A 54 -7.39 1.47 2.58
N GLU A 55 -8.43 1.60 1.74
CA GLU A 55 -9.22 0.45 1.29
C GLU A 55 -8.36 -0.61 0.59
N ALA A 56 -7.45 -0.17 -0.29
CA ALA A 56 -6.56 -1.08 -1.00
C ALA A 56 -5.55 -1.77 -0.07
N VAL A 57 -4.99 -1.05 0.90
CA VAL A 57 -4.10 -1.63 1.91
C VAL A 57 -4.83 -2.71 2.72
N ARG A 58 -6.05 -2.43 3.18
CA ARG A 58 -6.86 -3.42 3.90
C ARG A 58 -7.24 -4.63 3.05
N ALA A 59 -7.42 -4.45 1.74
CA ALA A 59 -7.70 -5.53 0.82
C ALA A 59 -6.45 -6.39 0.53
N CYS A 60 -5.26 -5.77 0.45
CA CYS A 60 -3.98 -6.45 0.21
C CYS A 60 -3.44 -7.17 1.45
N ASP A 61 -3.62 -6.62 2.65
CA ASP A 61 -3.19 -7.22 3.93
C ASP A 61 -3.92 -8.54 4.25
N GLY A 62 -5.07 -8.78 3.61
CA GLY A 62 -5.86 -10.00 3.73
C GLY A 62 -5.66 -11.04 2.62
N ALA A 63 -4.88 -10.74 1.57
CA ALA A 63 -4.60 -11.71 0.54
C ALA A 63 -3.56 -12.69 1.10
N PRO A 64 -3.90 -13.99 1.33
CA PRO A 64 -2.88 -14.95 1.65
C PRO A 64 -1.87 -14.91 0.50
N ILE A 65 -0.59 -14.93 0.84
CA ILE A 65 0.46 -15.32 -0.10
C ILE A 65 -0.01 -16.64 -0.74
N HIS A 66 -0.65 -16.56 -1.91
CA HIS A 66 -1.01 -17.73 -2.68
C HIS A 66 0.30 -18.25 -3.22
N ASP A 67 0.91 -19.12 -2.41
CA ASP A 67 1.85 -20.15 -2.83
C ASP A 67 1.14 -20.92 -3.95
N THR A 68 1.22 -20.41 -5.17
CA THR A 68 1.01 -21.20 -6.37
C THR A 68 2.32 -21.96 -6.59
N ALA A 69 2.70 -22.80 -5.62
CA ALA A 69 3.54 -23.94 -5.89
C ALA A 69 2.76 -24.82 -6.85
N LYS A 70 3.06 -24.58 -8.12
CA LYS A 70 2.83 -25.43 -9.28
C LYS A 70 2.73 -26.90 -8.88
N GLU A 71 1.51 -27.42 -8.72
CA GLU A 71 1.25 -28.84 -8.84
C GLU A 71 1.68 -29.24 -10.26
N ALA A 72 2.62 -30.17 -10.34
CA ALA A 72 2.95 -30.89 -11.56
C ALA A 72 2.87 -32.40 -11.23
N PRO A 73 2.34 -33.20 -12.16
CA PRO A 73 1.70 -34.50 -11.91
C PRO A 73 2.65 -35.64 -11.53
#